data_AF-A0A7C3LYI5-F1
#
_entry.id   AF-A0A7C3LYI5-F1
#
_cell.length_a   1.000
_cell.length_b   1.000
_cell.length_c   1.000
_cell.angle_alpha   90.00
_cell.angle_beta   90.00
_cell.angle_gamma   90.00
#
_symmetry.space_group_name_H-M   'P 1'
#
loop_
_entity.id
_entity.type
_entity.pdbx_description
1 polymer ?
#
loop_
_entity_poly.entity_id
_entity_poly.type
_entity_poly.pdbx_seq_one_letter_code
_entity_poly.pdbx_strand_id
1 'polypeptide(L)'
;MAVFMISKGQLGTFVSHLMAKYRLIAPIRRGGELRFGQVTSPQDVILNYRNTLKAPKAALFPQVERMMRFDQKLDHFNAVREVTEDRTPTVLLGIRPCDARGLLLFDKVFIADKYVDLYYKARRDSTLIFSLACDHPRPTCFCHAFGSGPYDPKGSDALLREAGDAYLLEALSERGSQALAGLDMLPADQA
;
A
#
# COMPACT_ATOMS: atom_id res chain seq x y z
N MET A 1 -15.73 -14.90 -1.03
CA MET A 1 -14.80 -13.91 -0.44
C MET A 1 -14.16 -14.58 0.76
N ALA A 2 -12.82 -14.63 0.81
CA ALA A 2 -12.12 -15.27 1.92
C ALA A 2 -11.83 -14.22 3.01
N VAL A 3 -12.12 -14.58 4.25
CA VAL A 3 -11.80 -13.79 5.44
C VAL A 3 -10.84 -14.59 6.29
N PHE A 4 -9.71 -13.99 6.60
CA PHE A 4 -8.65 -14.58 7.38
C PHE A 4 -8.53 -13.87 8.71
N MET A 5 -8.10 -14.58 9.75
CA MET A 5 -7.80 -13.99 11.05
C MET A 5 -6.29 -14.00 11.31
N ILE A 6 -5.77 -12.87 11.78
CA ILE A 6 -4.37 -12.69 12.17
C ILE A 6 -4.34 -12.24 13.62
N SER A 7 -3.90 -13.09 14.54
CA SER A 7 -3.68 -12.62 15.91
C SER A 7 -2.62 -11.52 15.94
N LYS A 8 -2.72 -10.56 16.85
CA LYS A 8 -1.73 -9.47 17.00
C LYS A 8 -0.32 -10.02 17.24
N GLY A 9 -0.20 -11.17 17.91
CA GLY A 9 1.07 -11.89 18.09
C GLY A 9 1.68 -12.44 16.79
N GLN A 10 0.86 -12.74 15.78
CA GLN A 10 1.29 -13.23 14.46
C GLN A 10 1.52 -12.10 13.45
N LEU A 11 1.30 -10.83 13.82
CA LEU A 11 1.48 -9.69 12.90
C LEU A 11 2.89 -9.65 12.30
N GLY A 12 3.92 -9.93 13.10
CA GLY A 12 5.31 -9.99 12.62
C GLY A 12 5.52 -11.08 11.54
N THR A 13 4.93 -12.25 11.72
CA THR A 13 4.99 -13.35 10.74
C THR A 13 4.27 -12.98 9.45
N PHE A 14 3.07 -12.39 9.56
CA PHE A 14 2.33 -11.88 8.40
C PHE A 14 3.13 -10.85 7.60
N VAL A 15 3.69 -9.85 8.29
CA VAL A 15 4.52 -8.82 7.69
C VAL A 15 5.76 -9.44 7.02
N SER A 16 6.42 -10.41 7.68
CA SER A 16 7.57 -11.12 7.11
C SER A 16 7.22 -11.86 5.82
N HIS A 17 6.06 -12.52 5.77
CA HIS A 17 5.58 -13.20 4.58
C HIS A 17 5.40 -12.22 3.40
N LEU A 18 4.80 -11.05 3.64
CA LEU A 18 4.66 -10.02 2.61
C LEU A 18 6.02 -9.51 2.14
N MET A 19 6.93 -9.24 3.07
CA MET A 19 8.29 -8.76 2.75
C MET A 19 9.11 -9.76 1.93
N ALA A 20 8.83 -11.06 2.03
CA ALA A 20 9.53 -12.08 1.25
C ALA A 20 9.24 -11.99 -0.27
N LYS A 21 8.10 -11.42 -0.65
CA LYS A 21 7.63 -11.37 -2.05
C LYS A 21 7.48 -9.95 -2.60
N TYR A 22 7.25 -8.97 -1.71
CA TYR A 22 6.89 -7.61 -2.09
C TYR A 22 7.77 -6.59 -1.37
N ARG A 23 8.01 -5.46 -2.05
CA ARG A 23 8.39 -4.23 -1.35
C ARG A 23 7.22 -3.81 -0.46
N LEU A 24 7.39 -3.89 0.85
CA LEU A 24 6.35 -3.51 1.80
C LEU A 24 6.49 -2.04 2.19
N ILE A 25 5.43 -1.27 2.03
CA ILE A 25 5.30 0.11 2.50
C ILE A 25 4.18 0.14 3.54
N ALA A 26 4.47 0.63 4.73
CA ALA A 26 3.51 0.69 5.83
C ALA A 26 3.77 1.93 6.72
N PRO A 27 2.88 2.26 7.67
CA PRO A 27 3.17 3.25 8.69
C PRO A 27 4.32 2.77 9.56
N ILE A 28 5.42 3.52 9.56
CA ILE A 28 6.62 3.27 10.36
C ILE A 28 7.04 4.56 11.06
N ARG A 29 7.83 4.44 12.14
CA ARG A 29 8.43 5.60 12.80
C ARG A 29 9.84 5.83 12.26
N ARG A 30 10.12 7.00 11.70
CA ARG A 30 11.45 7.37 11.21
C ARG A 30 11.76 8.83 11.52
N GLY A 31 12.84 9.08 12.26
CA GLY A 31 13.20 10.43 12.70
C GLY A 31 12.15 11.06 13.62
N GLY A 32 11.51 10.26 14.48
CA GLY A 32 10.44 10.71 15.40
C GLY A 32 9.05 10.82 14.77
N GLU A 33 8.95 10.95 13.45
CA GLU A 33 7.69 11.08 12.71
C GLU A 33 7.09 9.71 12.35
N LEU A 34 5.76 9.59 12.48
CA LEU A 34 5.00 8.48 11.91
C LEU A 34 4.61 8.79 10.46
N ARG A 35 5.09 7.96 9.53
CA ARG A 35 4.87 8.15 8.09
C ARG A 35 4.81 6.82 7.36
N PHE A 36 4.24 6.81 6.16
CA PHE A 36 4.40 5.67 5.26
C PHE A 36 5.83 5.61 4.74
N GLY A 37 6.44 4.43 4.85
CA GLY A 37 7.80 4.19 4.39
C GLY A 37 8.05 2.71 4.14
N GLN A 38 9.14 2.42 3.41
CA GLN A 38 9.57 1.06 3.18
C GLN A 38 9.93 0.38 4.50
N VAL A 39 9.36 -0.79 4.73
CA VAL A 39 9.59 -1.61 5.92
C VAL A 39 10.88 -2.40 5.72
N THR A 40 11.78 -2.32 6.70
CA THR A 40 13.05 -3.07 6.71
C THR A 40 13.07 -4.18 7.76
N SER A 41 12.32 -4.01 8.85
CA SER A 41 12.09 -5.03 9.87
C SER A 41 10.59 -5.20 10.10
N PRO A 42 10.07 -6.43 10.26
CA PRO A 42 8.64 -6.65 10.49
C PRO A 42 8.05 -5.90 11.68
N GLN A 43 8.87 -5.66 12.70
CA GLN A 43 8.52 -4.96 13.94
C GLN A 43 8.39 -3.44 13.75
N ASP A 44 8.83 -2.89 12.62
CA ASP A 44 8.73 -1.46 12.32
C ASP A 44 7.30 -1.03 11.99
N VAL A 45 6.43 -1.97 11.64
CA VAL A 45 5.05 -1.72 11.19
C VAL A 45 4.16 -1.32 12.37
N ILE A 46 3.48 -0.19 12.23
CA ILE A 46 2.57 0.36 13.24
C ILE A 46 1.15 0.42 12.68
N LEU A 47 0.30 -0.55 13.06
CA LEU A 47 -1.12 -0.57 12.67
C LEU A 47 -2.03 0.11 13.69
N ASN A 48 -1.63 0.18 14.96
CA ASN A 48 -2.31 1.02 15.96
C ASN A 48 -1.86 2.48 15.83
N TYR A 49 -2.40 3.15 14.82
CA TYR A 49 -2.19 4.57 14.61
C TYR A 49 -3.50 5.25 14.24
N ARG A 50 -3.54 6.59 14.20
CA ARG A 50 -4.73 7.31 13.71
C ARG A 50 -4.58 7.68 12.25
N ASN A 51 -3.71 8.64 11.97
CA ASN A 51 -3.30 9.02 10.63
C ASN A 51 -1.83 9.47 10.66
N THR A 52 -1.18 9.46 9.51
CA THR A 52 0.16 10.03 9.31
C THR A 52 0.06 11.49 8.89
N LEU A 53 1.14 12.26 9.01
CA LEU A 53 1.14 13.66 8.58
C LEU A 53 1.02 13.82 7.06
N LYS A 54 1.59 12.87 6.31
CA LYS A 54 1.59 12.87 4.85
C LYS A 54 0.85 11.66 4.31
N ALA A 55 -0.07 11.89 3.39
CA ALA A 55 -0.78 10.83 2.70
C ALA A 55 0.19 9.80 2.07
N PRO A 56 -0.21 8.52 1.96
CA PRO A 56 0.63 7.45 1.45
C PRO A 56 0.93 7.54 -0.06
N LYS A 57 0.45 8.59 -0.74
CA LYS A 57 0.63 8.81 -2.18
C LYS A 57 2.10 8.78 -2.63
N ALA A 58 3.06 9.04 -1.73
CA ALA A 58 4.48 8.94 -2.04
C ALA A 58 4.93 7.53 -2.46
N ALA A 59 4.14 6.49 -2.15
CA ALA A 59 4.35 5.13 -2.65
C ALA A 59 4.17 5.01 -4.18
N LEU A 60 3.32 5.85 -4.76
CA LEU A 60 3.04 5.88 -6.21
C LEU A 60 3.67 7.10 -6.91
N PHE A 61 3.99 8.15 -6.14
CA PHE A 61 4.61 9.39 -6.58
C PHE A 61 5.91 9.64 -5.80
N PRO A 62 7.02 8.95 -6.15
CA PRO A 62 8.30 9.16 -5.50
C PRO A 62 8.74 10.62 -5.69
N GLN A 63 9.50 11.14 -4.71
CA GLN A 63 10.02 12.51 -4.77
C GLN A 63 11.06 12.71 -5.87
N VAL A 64 11.71 11.63 -6.29
CA VAL A 64 12.71 11.61 -7.36
C VAL A 64 12.41 10.43 -8.28
N GLU A 65 12.40 10.71 -9.58
CA GLU A 65 12.24 9.71 -10.64
C GLU A 65 13.44 9.80 -11.56
N ARG A 66 14.06 8.65 -11.88
CA ARG A 66 15.17 8.65 -12.82
C ARG A 66 14.61 8.47 -14.23
N MET A 67 14.65 9.53 -15.03
CA MET A 67 14.12 9.52 -16.40
C MET A 67 15.13 8.96 -17.42
N MET A 68 16.42 9.22 -17.21
CA MET A 68 17.47 8.90 -18.19
C MET A 68 18.80 8.64 -17.49
N ARG A 69 19.64 7.80 -18.10
CA ARG A 69 21.07 7.70 -17.78
C ARG A 69 21.88 8.00 -19.04
N PHE A 70 23.01 8.66 -18.87
CA PHE A 70 23.99 8.83 -19.93
C PHE A 70 25.37 8.46 -19.39
N ASP A 71 26.18 7.85 -20.24
CA ASP A 71 27.59 7.64 -19.95
C ASP A 71 28.33 9.00 -19.99
N GLN A 72 29.48 9.10 -19.34
CA GLN A 72 30.35 10.29 -19.40
C GLN A 72 31.77 9.86 -19.76
N LYS A 73 32.02 9.67 -21.05
CA LYS A 73 33.33 9.36 -21.61
C LYS A 73 33.82 10.54 -22.44
N LEU A 74 35.07 10.97 -22.22
CA LEU A 74 35.67 12.14 -22.86
C LEU A 74 35.91 11.96 -24.37
N ASP A 75 36.21 10.74 -24.82
CA ASP A 75 36.64 10.47 -26.20
C ASP A 75 35.65 9.61 -27.03
N HIS A 76 34.41 9.45 -26.54
CA HIS A 76 33.39 8.63 -27.20
C HIS A 76 32.01 9.30 -27.14
N PHE A 77 31.15 8.97 -28.10
CA PHE A 77 29.72 9.32 -27.99
C PHE A 77 29.13 8.68 -26.74
N ASN A 78 28.51 9.50 -25.90
CA ASN A 78 27.86 9.05 -24.69
C ASN A 78 26.56 8.33 -25.05
N ALA A 79 26.48 7.04 -24.73
CA ALA A 79 25.25 6.29 -24.90
C ALA A 79 24.20 6.82 -23.92
N VAL A 80 23.04 7.19 -24.45
CA VAL A 80 21.84 7.44 -23.65
C VAL A 80 21.15 6.10 -23.42
N ARG A 81 20.90 5.79 -22.15
CA ARG A 81 20.15 4.60 -21.74
C ARG A 81 18.84 5.05 -21.13
N GLU A 82 17.75 4.57 -21.72
CA GLU A 82 16.42 4.73 -21.14
C GLU A 82 16.35 4.01 -19.79
N VAL A 83 15.60 4.59 -18.87
CA VAL A 83 15.32 3.98 -17.57
C VAL A 83 13.89 3.48 -17.62
N THR A 84 13.74 2.15 -17.49
CA THR A 84 12.43 1.49 -17.43
C THR A 84 11.69 1.91 -16.16
N GLU A 85 10.36 1.96 -16.23
CA GLU A 85 9.56 2.31 -15.07
C GLU A 85 9.71 1.28 -13.93
N ASP A 86 9.61 1.74 -12.68
CA ASP A 86 9.62 0.85 -11.52
C ASP A 86 8.32 0.01 -11.48
N ARG A 87 8.46 -1.29 -11.70
CA ARG A 87 7.39 -2.30 -11.63
C ARG A 87 7.55 -3.26 -10.45
N THR A 88 8.35 -2.90 -9.46
CA THR A 88 8.62 -3.75 -8.29
C THR A 88 7.29 -4.10 -7.60
N PRO A 89 6.94 -5.39 -7.47
CA PRO A 89 5.76 -5.81 -6.73
C PRO A 89 5.77 -5.20 -5.33
N THR A 90 4.73 -4.42 -5.02
CA THR A 90 4.65 -3.61 -3.80
C THR A 90 3.36 -3.91 -3.06
N VAL A 91 3.40 -3.92 -1.73
CA VAL A 91 2.21 -3.90 -0.89
C VAL A 91 2.21 -2.61 -0.09
N LEU A 92 1.13 -1.85 -0.18
CA LEU A 92 0.87 -0.68 0.66
C LEU A 92 -0.09 -1.10 1.78
N LEU A 93 0.48 -1.42 2.93
CA LEU A 93 -0.22 -1.96 4.09
C LEU A 93 -0.64 -0.87 5.07
N GLY A 94 -1.85 -0.98 5.60
CA GLY A 94 -2.34 -0.13 6.68
C GLY A 94 -2.86 1.24 6.23
N ILE A 95 -3.02 1.47 4.93
CA ILE A 95 -3.61 2.69 4.36
C ILE A 95 -5.06 2.89 4.83
N ARG A 96 -5.52 4.12 5.11
CA ARG A 96 -6.92 4.33 5.48
C ARG A 96 -7.85 4.18 4.27
N PRO A 97 -9.09 3.71 4.44
CA PRO A 97 -10.08 3.63 3.35
C PRO A 97 -10.24 4.94 2.57
N CYS A 98 -10.20 6.09 3.25
CA CYS A 98 -10.27 7.39 2.58
C CYS A 98 -9.03 7.68 1.70
N ASP A 99 -7.85 7.21 2.09
CA ASP A 99 -6.63 7.33 1.26
C ASP A 99 -6.71 6.40 0.06
N ALA A 100 -7.17 5.15 0.25
CA ALA A 100 -7.39 4.18 -0.84
C ALA A 100 -8.42 4.70 -1.86
N ARG A 101 -9.50 5.33 -1.38
CA ARG A 101 -10.48 6.04 -2.22
C ARG A 101 -9.83 7.17 -3.00
N GLY A 102 -8.91 7.90 -2.38
CA GLY A 102 -8.14 8.97 -3.02
C GLY A 102 -7.29 8.48 -4.20
N LEU A 103 -6.77 7.25 -4.15
CA LEU A 103 -6.00 6.67 -5.26
C LEU A 103 -6.83 6.54 -6.54
N LEU A 104 -8.11 6.21 -6.43
CA LEU A 104 -9.02 6.14 -7.58
C LEU A 104 -9.23 7.49 -8.27
N LEU A 105 -9.03 8.60 -7.55
CA LEU A 105 -9.06 9.93 -8.16
C LEU A 105 -7.78 10.21 -8.94
N PHE A 106 -6.62 9.74 -8.45
CA PHE A 106 -5.37 9.82 -9.22
C PHE A 106 -5.44 8.95 -10.49
N ASP A 107 -6.06 7.76 -10.41
CA ASP A 107 -6.26 6.89 -11.58
C ASP A 107 -6.97 7.62 -12.73
N LYS A 108 -7.98 8.46 -12.44
CA LYS A 108 -8.71 9.25 -13.45
C LYS A 108 -7.85 10.31 -14.15
N VAL A 109 -6.79 10.78 -13.51
CA VAL A 109 -5.94 11.86 -14.03
C VAL A 109 -4.71 11.28 -14.74
N PHE A 110 -4.08 10.29 -14.14
CA PHE A 110 -2.80 9.73 -14.60
C PHE A 110 -2.95 8.50 -15.48
N ILE A 111 -4.15 7.89 -15.53
CA ILE A 111 -4.50 6.76 -16.41
C ILE A 111 -5.79 7.14 -17.16
N ALA A 112 -5.79 8.31 -17.79
CA ALA A 112 -6.89 8.75 -18.64
C ALA A 112 -6.78 8.15 -20.04
N ASP A 113 -7.89 8.04 -20.76
CA ASP A 113 -7.94 7.35 -22.06
C ASP A 113 -6.95 7.90 -23.10
N LYS A 114 -6.77 9.23 -23.14
CA LYS A 114 -5.91 9.88 -24.15
C LYS A 114 -4.43 9.96 -23.73
N TYR A 115 -4.15 10.03 -22.44
CA TYR A 115 -2.81 10.25 -21.91
C TYR A 115 -2.59 9.43 -20.65
N VAL A 116 -1.55 8.61 -20.67
CA VAL A 116 -1.17 7.73 -19.56
C VAL A 116 0.22 8.11 -19.08
N ASP A 117 0.34 8.39 -17.79
CA ASP A 117 1.64 8.48 -17.13
C ASP A 117 2.17 7.05 -16.89
N LEU A 118 3.17 6.67 -17.68
CA LEU A 118 3.72 5.31 -17.68
C LEU A 118 4.34 4.94 -16.32
N TYR A 119 4.96 5.90 -15.63
CA TYR A 119 5.62 5.68 -14.34
C TYR A 119 4.60 5.47 -13.22
N TYR A 120 3.56 6.31 -13.20
CA TYR A 120 2.43 6.12 -12.29
C TYR A 120 1.75 4.79 -12.54
N LYS A 121 1.38 4.50 -13.79
CA LYS A 121 0.67 3.28 -14.15
C LYS A 121 1.47 2.03 -13.79
N ALA A 122 2.77 2.00 -14.08
CA ALA A 122 3.65 0.88 -13.73
C ALA A 122 3.66 0.59 -12.22
N ARG A 123 3.79 1.62 -11.38
CA ARG A 123 3.71 1.48 -9.92
C ARG A 123 2.31 1.11 -9.44
N ARG A 124 1.28 1.76 -9.98
CA ARG A 124 -0.12 1.53 -9.61
C ARG A 124 -0.56 0.11 -9.91
N ASP A 125 -0.17 -0.41 -11.07
CA ASP A 125 -0.45 -1.80 -11.48
C ASP A 125 0.32 -2.81 -10.63
N SER A 126 1.56 -2.50 -10.22
CA SER A 126 2.40 -3.40 -9.41
C SER A 126 2.16 -3.29 -7.89
N THR A 127 1.32 -2.36 -7.43
CA THR A 127 1.04 -2.13 -6.01
C THR A 127 -0.31 -2.72 -5.60
N LEU A 128 -0.29 -3.56 -4.56
CA LEU A 128 -1.47 -4.03 -3.83
C LEU A 128 -1.83 -3.06 -2.71
N ILE A 129 -3.12 -2.76 -2.55
CA ILE A 129 -3.63 -1.80 -1.57
C ILE A 129 -4.32 -2.53 -0.43
N PHE A 130 -3.64 -2.64 0.72
CA PHE A 130 -4.15 -3.32 1.91
C PHE A 130 -4.57 -2.28 2.94
N SER A 131 -5.86 -1.92 2.92
CA SER A 131 -6.40 -0.88 3.78
C SER A 131 -6.65 -1.35 5.21
N LEU A 132 -6.58 -0.44 6.18
CA LEU A 132 -6.94 -0.67 7.59
C LEU A 132 -8.13 0.21 7.96
N ALA A 133 -9.25 -0.43 8.32
CA ALA A 133 -10.46 0.22 8.78
C ALA A 133 -10.19 1.19 9.92
N CYS A 134 -10.98 2.27 9.98
CA CYS A 134 -10.82 3.33 10.95
C CYS A 134 -11.93 3.24 12.02
N ASP A 135 -11.67 2.52 13.11
CA ASP A 135 -12.65 2.35 14.20
C ASP A 135 -12.86 3.63 15.03
N HIS A 136 -11.97 4.62 14.89
CA HIS A 136 -11.97 5.86 15.66
C HIS A 136 -11.86 7.11 14.77
N PRO A 137 -12.87 7.40 13.92
CA PRO A 137 -12.90 8.64 13.14
C PRO A 137 -12.96 9.86 14.09
N ARG A 138 -12.33 10.97 13.70
CA ARG A 138 -12.33 12.22 14.46
C ARG A 138 -13.50 13.12 14.03
N PRO A 139 -13.96 14.06 14.89
CA PRO A 139 -14.95 15.06 14.50
C PRO A 139 -14.52 15.90 13.28
N THR A 140 -13.22 16.04 13.04
CA THR A 140 -12.65 16.77 11.90
C THR A 140 -12.49 15.91 10.63
N CYS A 141 -12.86 14.62 10.67
CA CYS A 141 -12.80 13.75 9.50
C CYS A 141 -14.01 13.98 8.60
N PHE A 142 -13.80 13.95 7.28
CA PHE A 142 -14.84 14.26 6.29
C PHE A 142 -15.01 13.16 5.24
N CYS A 143 -14.51 11.95 5.46
CA CYS A 143 -14.60 10.83 4.51
C CYS A 143 -16.04 10.57 4.03
N HIS A 144 -17.03 10.72 4.92
CA HIS A 144 -18.44 10.57 4.60
C HIS A 144 -18.94 11.60 3.57
N ALA A 145 -18.48 12.86 3.67
CA ALA A 145 -18.87 13.92 2.74
C ALA A 145 -18.44 13.64 1.29
N PHE A 146 -17.45 12.77 1.09
CA PHE A 146 -16.97 12.33 -0.23
C PHE A 146 -17.50 10.95 -0.64
N GLY A 147 -18.57 10.47 0.00
CA GLY A 147 -19.20 9.19 -0.32
C GLY A 147 -18.32 7.97 -0.03
N SER A 148 -17.39 8.11 0.92
CA SER A 148 -16.58 7.03 1.48
C SER A 148 -16.93 6.82 2.96
N GLY A 149 -16.20 5.97 3.66
CA GLY A 149 -16.43 5.72 5.07
C GLY A 149 -15.30 4.93 5.72
N PRO A 150 -15.34 4.76 7.05
CA PRO A 150 -14.26 4.14 7.80
C PRO A 150 -14.00 2.66 7.48
N TYR A 151 -14.91 1.99 6.77
CA TYR A 151 -14.81 0.60 6.32
C TYR A 151 -15.04 0.46 4.80
N ASP A 152 -14.92 1.54 4.02
CA ASP A 152 -15.15 1.50 2.57
C ASP A 152 -14.12 0.61 1.86
N PRO A 153 -14.52 -0.47 1.17
CA PRO A 153 -13.59 -1.38 0.51
C PRO A 153 -13.08 -0.83 -0.83
N LYS A 154 -13.68 0.25 -1.37
CA LYS A 154 -13.37 0.72 -2.72
C LYS A 154 -11.93 1.23 -2.85
N GLY A 155 -11.20 0.65 -3.79
CA GLY A 155 -9.80 0.98 -4.07
C GLY A 155 -8.80 0.08 -3.33
N SER A 156 -9.28 -0.87 -2.53
CA SER A 156 -8.47 -1.82 -1.79
C SER A 156 -8.49 -3.21 -2.43
N ASP A 157 -7.36 -3.90 -2.37
CA ASP A 157 -7.24 -5.34 -2.69
C ASP A 157 -7.52 -6.22 -1.46
N ALA A 158 -7.31 -5.67 -0.27
CA ALA A 158 -7.72 -6.27 1.00
C ALA A 158 -8.07 -5.21 2.05
N LEU A 159 -8.94 -5.57 3.00
CA LEU A 159 -9.36 -4.72 4.11
C LEU A 159 -9.10 -5.42 5.45
N LEU A 160 -8.25 -4.80 6.25
CA LEU A 160 -7.98 -5.16 7.64
C LEU A 160 -8.97 -4.45 8.55
N ARG A 161 -9.51 -5.16 9.54
CA ARG A 161 -10.37 -4.64 10.61
C ARG A 161 -9.83 -5.13 11.93
N GLU A 162 -9.75 -4.26 12.93
CA GLU A 162 -9.36 -4.68 14.28
C GLU A 162 -10.50 -5.51 14.91
N ALA A 163 -10.15 -6.62 15.55
CA ALA A 163 -11.09 -7.54 16.19
C ALA A 163 -10.47 -8.06 17.50
N GLY A 164 -10.56 -7.27 18.57
CA GLY A 164 -9.98 -7.60 19.88
C GLY A 164 -8.46 -7.79 19.79
N ASP A 165 -7.99 -9.00 20.07
CA ASP A 165 -6.57 -9.37 20.01
C ASP A 165 -6.12 -9.86 18.61
N ALA A 166 -6.94 -9.65 17.59
CA ALA A 166 -6.66 -10.02 16.21
C ALA A 166 -7.00 -8.90 15.22
N TYR A 167 -6.63 -9.13 13.96
CA TYR A 167 -7.13 -8.43 12.80
C TYR A 167 -7.88 -9.42 11.91
N LEU A 168 -9.07 -9.03 11.46
CA LEU A 168 -9.77 -9.71 10.37
C LEU A 168 -9.27 -9.11 9.06
N LEU A 169 -8.91 -9.97 8.12
CA LEU A 169 -8.39 -9.59 6.81
C LEU A 169 -9.30 -10.16 5.72
N GLU A 170 -10.04 -9.28 5.08
CA GLU A 170 -10.95 -9.60 3.99
C GLU A 170 -10.25 -9.38 2.64
N ALA A 171 -10.18 -10.43 1.82
CA ALA A 171 -9.68 -10.31 0.45
C ALA A 171 -10.77 -9.74 -0.48
N LEU A 172 -10.47 -8.61 -1.12
CA LEU A 172 -11.42 -7.84 -1.94
C LEU A 172 -11.16 -7.96 -3.45
N SER A 173 -9.99 -8.45 -3.85
CA SER A 173 -9.63 -8.71 -5.24
C SER A 173 -8.96 -10.08 -5.41
N GLU A 174 -8.89 -10.56 -6.66
CA GLU A 174 -8.19 -11.81 -6.99
C GLU A 174 -6.69 -11.72 -6.63
N ARG A 175 -6.05 -10.60 -6.97
CA ARG A 175 -4.63 -10.36 -6.65
C ARG A 175 -4.41 -10.23 -5.14
N GLY A 176 -5.36 -9.63 -4.41
CA GLY A 176 -5.36 -9.62 -2.95
C GLY A 176 -5.45 -11.03 -2.38
N SER A 177 -6.38 -11.85 -2.89
CA SER A 177 -6.51 -13.26 -2.48
C SER A 177 -5.24 -14.06 -2.74
N GLN A 178 -4.61 -13.89 -3.91
CA GLN A 178 -3.34 -14.55 -4.26
C GLN A 178 -2.19 -14.11 -3.34
N ALA A 179 -2.11 -12.82 -3.00
CA ALA A 179 -1.10 -12.30 -2.08
C ALA A 179 -1.25 -12.83 -0.64
N LEU A 180 -2.47 -13.23 -0.27
CA LEU A 180 -2.78 -13.82 1.03
C LEU A 180 -2.73 -15.36 1.04
N ALA A 181 -2.61 -15.99 -0.13
CA ALA A 181 -2.51 -17.44 -0.23
C ALA A 181 -1.18 -17.97 0.35
N GLY A 182 -1.27 -19.10 1.08
CA GLY A 182 -0.10 -19.74 1.70
C GLY A 182 0.35 -19.11 3.02
N LEU A 183 -0.50 -18.27 3.62
CA LEU A 183 -0.38 -17.89 5.03
C LEU A 183 -1.12 -18.93 5.87
N ASP A 184 -0.48 -19.46 6.92
CA ASP A 184 -1.15 -20.24 7.98
C ASP A 184 -2.04 -19.30 8.81
N MET A 185 -3.08 -18.76 8.17
CA MET A 185 -4.12 -17.99 8.82
C MET A 185 -5.33 -18.87 9.02
N LEU A 186 -5.92 -18.78 10.20
CA LEU A 186 -7.19 -19.42 10.45
C LEU A 186 -8.27 -18.74 9.59
N PRO A 187 -9.08 -19.51 8.85
CA PRO A 187 -10.33 -19.01 8.32
C PRO A 187 -11.14 -18.38 9.47
N ALA A 188 -11.71 -17.20 9.25
CA ALA A 188 -12.39 -16.47 10.34
C ALA A 188 -13.62 -17.20 10.90
N ASP A 189 -14.15 -18.19 10.18
CA ASP A 189 -15.24 -19.08 10.60
C ASP A 189 -14.77 -20.28 11.45
N GLN A 190 -13.46 -20.49 11.59
CA GLN A 190 -12.84 -21.60 12.33
C GLN A 190 -12.03 -21.14 13.56
N ALA A 191 -12.12 -19.85 13.91
CA ALA A 191 -11.44 -19.21 15.02
C ALA A 191 -12.41 -18.86 16.15
#